data_AF-A0A927JG06-F1
#
_entry.id   AF-A0A927JG06-F1
#
_cell.length_a   1.000
_cell.length_b   1.000
_cell.length_c   1.000
_cell.angle_alpha   90.00
_cell.angle_beta   90.00
_cell.angle_gamma   90.00
#
_symmetry.space_group_name_H-M   'P 1'
#
loop_
_entity.id
_entity.type
_entity.pdbx_description
1 polymer ?
#
loop_
_entity_poly.entity_id
_entity_poly.type
_entity_poly.pdbx_seq_one_letter_code
_entity_poly.pdbx_strand_id
1 'polypeptide(L)'
;MTISARALSVDFDDDQMWVRLEDGRTVGVPLAWFPRLLHGSAEARRQVEISAGGLHWEVLDEDISIAGILAGRGDMTRAASRAA
;
A
#
# COMPACT_ATOMS: atom_id res chain seq x y z
N MET A 1 -2.77 -19.54 14.52
CA MET A 1 -3.17 -19.38 13.12
C MET A 1 -2.72 -18.00 12.67
N THR A 2 -1.63 -17.91 11.92
CA THR A 2 -1.23 -16.65 11.28
C THR A 2 -2.17 -16.42 10.10
N ILE A 3 -3.01 -15.39 10.20
CA ILE A 3 -3.88 -14.97 9.12
C ILE A 3 -2.95 -14.40 8.03
N SER A 4 -2.68 -15.19 6.99
CA SER A 4 -1.88 -14.74 5.85
C SER A 4 -2.75 -13.83 4.98
N ALA A 5 -2.78 -12.54 5.31
CA ALA A 5 -3.50 -11.56 4.51
C ALA A 5 -2.66 -11.20 3.29
N ARG A 6 -3.05 -11.75 2.14
CA ARG A 6 -2.44 -11.48 0.83
C ARG A 6 -3.38 -10.59 0.02
N ALA A 7 -2.83 -9.60 -0.66
CA ALA A 7 -3.60 -8.76 -1.57
C ALA A 7 -3.85 -9.48 -2.90
N LEU A 8 -5.06 -9.31 -3.43
CA LEU A 8 -5.49 -9.76 -4.75
C LEU A 8 -5.48 -8.61 -5.75
N SER A 9 -5.95 -7.44 -5.32
CA SER A 9 -6.01 -6.25 -6.15
C SER A 9 -5.95 -4.99 -5.31
N VAL A 10 -5.56 -3.91 -5.97
CA VAL A 10 -5.58 -2.55 -5.44
C VAL A 10 -6.34 -1.65 -6.40
N ASP A 11 -7.26 -0.88 -5.85
CA ASP A 11 -8.04 0.12 -6.55
C ASP A 11 -7.90 1.48 -5.86
N PHE A 12 -8.18 2.55 -6.60
CA PHE A 12 -8.05 3.92 -6.11
C PHE A 12 -9.28 4.74 -6.51
N ASP A 13 -9.68 5.65 -5.62
CA ASP A 13 -10.54 6.79 -5.95
C ASP A 13 -9.77 8.11 -5.69
N ASP A 14 -10.49 9.22 -5.52
CA ASP A 14 -9.89 10.55 -5.35
C ASP A 14 -9.03 10.65 -4.07
N ASP A 15 -9.45 10.00 -2.98
CA ASP A 15 -8.82 10.16 -1.65
C ASP A 15 -8.48 8.85 -0.94
N GLN A 16 -8.91 7.70 -1.45
CA GLN A 16 -8.75 6.39 -0.82
C GLN A 16 -8.05 5.39 -1.74
N MET A 17 -7.30 4.49 -1.09
CA MET A 17 -6.79 3.25 -1.66
C MET A 17 -7.57 2.08 -1.06
N TRP A 18 -8.01 1.16 -1.93
CA TRP A 18 -8.77 -0.02 -1.58
C TRP A 18 -7.97 -1.27 -1.89
N VAL A 19 -7.74 -2.10 -0.87
CA VAL A 19 -7.01 -3.36 -1.01
C VAL A 19 -7.98 -4.52 -0.82
N ARG A 20 -8.12 -5.37 -1.84
CA ARG A 20 -8.90 -6.61 -1.76
C ARG A 20 -7.98 -7.73 -1.32
N LEU A 21 -8.38 -8.48 -0.29
CA LEU A 21 -7.58 -9.57 0.28
C LEU A 21 -8.13 -10.94 -0.14
N GLU A 22 -7.25 -11.95 -0.18
CA GLU A 22 -7.63 -13.34 -0.50
C GLU A 22 -8.66 -13.93 0.47
N ASP A 23 -8.73 -13.42 1.70
CA ASP A 23 -9.71 -13.86 2.70
C ASP A 23 -11.10 -13.21 2.54
N GLY A 24 -11.33 -12.48 1.44
CA GLY A 24 -12.60 -11.85 1.10
C GLY A 24 -12.82 -10.48 1.71
N ARG A 25 -11.90 -9.97 2.55
CA ARG A 25 -11.99 -8.61 3.08
C ARG A 25 -11.57 -7.58 2.03
N THR A 26 -12.16 -6.40 2.12
CA THR A 26 -11.67 -5.19 1.43
C THR A 26 -11.32 -4.15 2.49
N VAL A 27 -10.12 -3.61 2.42
CA VAL A 27 -9.61 -2.62 3.38
C VAL A 27 -9.40 -1.30 2.64
N GLY A 28 -10.08 -0.25 3.11
CA GLY A 28 -9.90 1.11 2.63
C GLY A 28 -8.97 1.88 3.54
N VAL A 29 -8.01 2.60 2.96
CA VAL A 29 -7.11 3.51 3.68
C VAL A 29 -6.99 4.84 2.94
N PRO A 30 -6.87 5.98 3.64
CA PRO A 30 -6.68 7.27 2.99
C PRO A 30 -5.35 7.33 2.24
N LEU A 31 -5.37 7.84 1.01
CA LEU A 31 -4.17 8.17 0.24
C LEU A 31 -3.29 9.18 0.97
N ALA A 32 -3.89 10.03 1.83
CA ALA A 32 -3.17 10.95 2.70
C ALA A 32 -2.15 10.27 3.63
N TRP A 33 -2.28 8.96 3.87
CA TRP A 33 -1.30 8.19 4.63
C TRP A 33 -0.03 7.89 3.85
N PHE A 34 -0.06 8.00 2.52
CA PHE A 34 1.03 7.64 1.61
C PHE A 34 1.27 8.82 0.65
N PRO A 35 2.04 9.84 1.05
CA PRO A 35 2.20 11.07 0.27
C PRO A 35 2.67 10.83 -1.18
N ARG A 36 3.53 9.82 -1.41
CA ARG A 36 4.03 9.50 -2.76
C ARG A 36 2.91 8.98 -3.67
N LEU A 37 2.01 8.14 -3.14
CA LEU A 37 0.81 7.73 -3.86
C LEU A 37 -0.17 8.88 -4.05
N LEU A 38 -0.39 9.69 -3.01
CA LEU A 38 -1.29 10.85 -3.08
C LEU A 38 -0.88 11.82 -4.21
N HIS A 39 0.41 12.11 -4.34
CA HIS A 39 0.93 13.00 -5.37
C HIS A 39 1.21 12.30 -6.72
N GLY A 40 1.20 10.96 -6.75
CA GLY A 40 1.38 10.17 -7.97
C GLY A 40 0.19 10.30 -8.93
N SER A 41 0.48 10.20 -10.23
CA SER A 41 -0.57 10.19 -11.27
C SER A 41 -1.41 8.91 -11.20
N ALA A 42 -2.63 8.96 -11.73
CA ALA A 42 -3.49 7.77 -11.80
C ALA A 42 -2.89 6.63 -12.62
N GLU A 43 -1.98 6.93 -13.56
CA GLU A 43 -1.22 5.91 -14.30
C GLU A 43 -0.13 5.30 -13.44
N ALA A 44 0.63 6.12 -12.69
CA ALA A 44 1.67 5.63 -11.80
C ALA A 44 1.10 4.76 -10.68
N ARG A 45 -0.04 5.16 -10.09
CA ARG A 45 -0.76 4.35 -9.07
C ARG A 45 -1.22 2.99 -9.60
N ARG A 46 -1.50 2.86 -10.90
CA ARG A 46 -1.89 1.57 -11.51
C ARG A 46 -0.72 0.65 -11.79
N GLN A 47 0.51 1.14 -11.74
CA GLN A 47 1.74 0.35 -11.91
C GLN A 47 2.16 -0.26 -10.57
N VAL A 48 1.23 -0.98 -9.94
CA VAL A 48 1.46 -1.70 -8.68
C VAL A 48 1.92 -3.12 -8.96
N GLU A 49 2.92 -3.56 -8.22
CA GLU A 49 3.33 -4.95 -8.11
C GLU A 49 2.85 -5.52 -6.78
N ILE A 50 2.02 -6.56 -6.85
CA ILE A 50 1.46 -7.22 -5.67
C ILE A 50 2.31 -8.43 -5.32
N SER A 51 2.82 -8.46 -4.10
CA SER A 51 3.60 -9.57 -3.55
C SER A 51 2.83 -10.27 -2.42
N ALA A 52 3.35 -11.39 -1.93
CA ALA A 52 2.71 -12.17 -0.86
C ALA A 52 2.56 -11.42 0.48
N GLY A 53 3.24 -10.27 0.67
CA GLY A 53 3.20 -9.51 1.93
C GLY A 53 3.01 -7.99 1.78
N GLY A 54 2.97 -7.48 0.56
CA GLY A 54 3.00 -6.03 0.31
C GLY A 54 2.70 -5.63 -1.12
N LEU A 55 2.66 -4.33 -1.30
CA LEU A 55 2.39 -3.62 -2.55
C LEU A 55 3.63 -2.77 -2.85
N HIS A 56 4.15 -2.86 -4.06
CA HIS A 56 5.33 -2.13 -4.51
C HIS A 56 4.98 -1.28 -5.73
N TRP A 57 5.51 -0.06 -5.77
CA TRP A 57 5.46 0.82 -6.94
C TRP A 57 6.87 1.26 -7.29
N GLU A 58 7.44 0.70 -8.36
CA GLU A 58 8.78 1.09 -8.81
C GLU A 58 8.82 2.56 -9.25
N VAL A 59 7.84 3.01 -10.03
CA VAL A 59 7.79 4.39 -10.56
C VAL A 59 7.64 5.45 -9.47
N LEU A 60 6.96 5.10 -8.38
CA LEU A 60 6.78 6.00 -7.24
C LEU A 60 7.84 5.75 -6.16
N ASP A 61 8.65 4.70 -6.29
CA ASP A 61 9.58 4.16 -5.30
C ASP A 61 8.91 4.00 -3.92
N GLU A 62 7.71 3.41 -3.92
CA GLU A 62 6.87 3.25 -2.72
C GLU A 62 6.62 1.78 -2.38
N ASP A 63 6.67 1.45 -1.09
CA ASP A 63 6.52 0.09 -0.57
C ASP A 63 5.56 0.07 0.61
N ILE A 64 4.45 -0.66 0.47
CA ILE A 64 3.40 -0.70 1.48
C ILE A 64 3.14 -2.14 1.93
N SER A 65 3.24 -2.38 3.24
CA SER A 65 2.96 -3.69 3.84
C SER A 65 1.45 -3.89 4.11
N ILE A 66 0.93 -5.05 3.73
CA ILE A 66 -0.46 -5.46 4.07
C ILE A 66 -0.65 -5.57 5.58
N ALA A 67 0.36 -6.09 6.29
CA ALA A 67 0.33 -6.15 7.75
C ALA A 67 0.43 -4.75 8.40
N GLY A 68 1.05 -3.78 7.71
CA GLY A 68 1.05 -2.38 8.10
C GLY A 68 -0.36 -1.79 8.03
N ILE A 69 -1.01 -1.92 6.87
CA ILE A 69 -2.38 -1.49 6.62
C ILE A 69 -3.35 -2.10 7.64
N LEU A 70 -3.31 -3.42 7.85
CA LEU A 70 -4.21 -4.11 8.79
C LEU A 70 -4.00 -3.69 10.25
N ALA A 71 -2.81 -3.22 10.60
CA ALA A 71 -2.51 -2.69 11.93
C ALA A 71 -2.88 -1.20 12.08
N GLY A 72 -3.44 -0.57 11.04
CA GLY A 72 -3.74 0.87 11.04
C GLY A 72 -2.48 1.74 11.03
N ARG A 73 -1.35 1.20 10.56
CA ARG A 73 -0.10 1.94 10.42
C ARG A 73 -0.02 2.46 8.99
N GLY A 74 -0.03 3.79 8.84
CA GLY A 74 0.18 4.48 7.56
C GLY A 74 1.61 4.35 7.06
N ASP A 75 2.06 5.27 6.19
CA ASP A 75 3.43 5.25 5.65
C ASP A 75 4.47 5.04 6.77
N MET A 76 5.08 3.86 6.73
CA MET A 76 6.18 3.47 7.61
C MET A 76 7.47 3.37 6.83
N THR A 77 7.53 3.93 5.62
CA THR A 77 8.78 4.26 4.93
C THR A 77 9.45 5.35 5.75
N ARG A 78 9.95 4.97 6.93
CA ARG A 78 10.97 5.73 7.65
C ARG A 78 12.08 5.85 6.64
N ALA A 79 12.31 7.08 6.16
CA ALA A 79 13.49 7.46 5.42
C ALA A 79 14.64 6.62 5.95
N ALA A 80 15.14 5.71 5.10
CA ALA A 80 16.23 4.83 5.45
C ALA A 80 17.25 5.68 6.19
N SER A 81 17.51 5.30 7.45
CA SER A 81 18.36 6.01 8.37
C SER A 81 19.57 6.57 7.63
N ARG A 82 19.66 7.89 7.50
CA ARG A 82 20.99 8.53 7.36
C ARG A 82 21.69 8.31 8.69
N ALA A 83 22.28 7.13 8.84
CA ALA A 83 23.29 6.87 9.85
C ALA A 83 24.61 7.41 9.30
N ALA A 84 25.05 8.49 9.96
CA ALA A 84 26.41 9.07 10.04
C ALA A 84 27.20 9.28 8.74
#